data_AF-A0A8S0PZV0-F1
#
_entry.id   AF-A0A8S0PZV0-F1
#
_cell.length_a   1.000
_cell.length_b   1.000
_cell.length_c   1.000
_cell.angle_alpha   90.00
_cell.angle_beta   90.00
_cell.angle_gamma   90.00
#
_symmetry.space_group_name_H-M   'P 1'
#
loop_
_entity.id
_entity.type
_entity.pdbx_description
1 polymer ?
#
loop_
_entity_poly.entity_id
_entity_poly.type
_entity_poly.pdbx_seq_one_letter_code
_entity_poly.pdbx_strand_id
1 'polypeptide(L)'
;MDLPPGFRFHPTDEEIIIHYLVKKVLDRRFSARAIEEADLNKCEPWDLIKKEKMGEKEWFFCKKDRKYTSGMRTNRATESGYWKATGKDKEIYKGKKCLVGMKKTLVFYTGRAPKGEKTNWVMHEYRLEGSFCSCLGKKF
;
A
#
# COMPACT_ATOMS: atom_id res chain seq x y z
N MET A 1 11.18 -11.05 22.29
CA MET A 1 9.70 -11.15 22.39
C MET A 1 9.26 -12.19 21.38
N ASP A 2 9.08 -13.42 21.84
CA ASP A 2 8.57 -14.51 21.03
C ASP A 2 7.04 -14.50 21.14
N LEU A 3 6.38 -14.51 19.99
CA LEU A 3 4.92 -14.52 19.91
C LEU A 3 4.45 -15.98 19.93
N PRO A 4 3.28 -16.29 20.53
CA PRO A 4 2.73 -17.63 20.51
C PRO A 4 2.59 -18.17 19.07
N PRO A 5 2.77 -19.48 18.84
CA PRO A 5 2.51 -20.10 17.54
C PRO A 5 1.13 -19.72 16.98
N GLY A 6 1.09 -19.34 15.71
CA GLY A 6 -0.15 -18.91 15.03
C GLY A 6 -0.45 -17.41 15.12
N PHE A 7 0.25 -16.64 15.96
CA PHE A 7 0.13 -15.18 15.92
C PHE A 7 0.71 -14.64 14.62
N ARG A 8 -0.10 -13.90 13.85
CA ARG A 8 0.31 -13.30 12.58
C ARG A 8 -0.10 -11.84 12.53
N PHE A 9 0.65 -11.07 11.75
CA PHE A 9 0.31 -9.69 11.49
C PHE A 9 -0.90 -9.62 10.55
N HIS A 10 -2.09 -9.41 11.15
CA HIS A 10 -3.37 -9.34 10.43
C HIS A 10 -4.16 -8.08 10.80
N PRO A 11 -3.59 -6.88 10.55
CA PRO A 11 -4.28 -5.63 10.89
C PRO A 11 -5.52 -5.43 10.00
N THR A 12 -6.51 -4.76 10.56
CA THR A 12 -7.67 -4.25 9.83
C THR A 12 -7.29 -3.09 8.91
N ASP A 13 -8.16 -2.78 7.93
CA ASP A 13 -7.96 -1.63 7.04
C ASP A 13 -7.82 -0.32 7.85
N GLU A 14 -8.54 -0.18 8.97
CA GLU A 14 -8.46 0.96 9.88
C GLU A 14 -7.11 1.02 10.60
N GLU A 15 -6.64 -0.10 11.17
CA GLU A 15 -5.37 -0.15 11.90
C GLU A 15 -4.17 0.16 11.00
N ILE A 16 -4.19 -0.31 9.75
CA ILE A 16 -3.17 0.03 8.74
C ILE A 16 -3.04 1.54 8.57
N ILE A 17 -4.16 2.25 8.48
CA ILE A 17 -4.16 3.69 8.34
C ILE A 17 -3.68 4.36 9.62
N ILE A 18 -4.33 4.10 10.75
CA ILE A 18 -4.17 4.86 11.99
C ILE A 18 -2.84 4.56 12.68
N HIS A 19 -2.46 3.29 12.78
CA HIS A 19 -1.32 2.87 13.58
C HIS A 19 -0.02 2.76 12.80
N TYR A 20 -0.08 2.64 11.46
CA TYR A 20 1.11 2.46 10.63
C TYR A 20 1.29 3.62 9.65
N LEU A 21 0.32 3.89 8.78
CA LEU A 21 0.49 4.87 7.71
C LEU A 21 0.56 6.31 8.25
N VAL A 22 -0.31 6.71 9.18
CA VAL A 22 -0.27 8.04 9.82
C VAL A 22 1.07 8.25 10.52
N LYS A 23 1.56 7.26 11.28
CA LYS A 23 2.87 7.35 11.95
C LYS A 23 4.01 7.51 10.95
N LYS A 24 4.00 6.76 9.85
CA LYS A 24 5.02 6.85 8.79
C LYS A 24 5.03 8.21 8.08
N VAL A 25 3.86 8.83 7.93
CA VAL A 25 3.74 10.17 7.33
C VAL A 25 4.22 11.26 8.29
N LEU A 26 3.91 11.15 9.59
CA LEU A 26 4.33 12.11 10.60
C LEU A 26 5.82 12.00 10.93
N ASP A 27 6.36 10.77 10.97
CA ASP A 27 7.76 10.50 11.20
C ASP A 27 8.30 9.59 10.08
N ARG A 28 9.13 10.16 9.21
CA ARG A 28 9.78 9.41 8.12
C ARG A 28 10.69 8.30 8.63
N ARG A 29 11.20 8.42 9.87
CA ARG A 29 12.03 7.41 10.54
C ARG A 29 11.23 6.31 11.22
N PHE A 30 9.90 6.43 11.27
CA PHE A 30 9.05 5.38 11.80
C PHE A 30 9.28 4.08 11.02
N SER A 31 9.52 3.00 11.75
CA SER A 31 9.67 1.64 11.23
C SER A 31 8.75 0.71 12.01
N ALA A 32 8.12 -0.23 11.32
CA ALA A 32 7.36 -1.30 11.95
C ALA A 32 8.00 -2.63 11.59
N ARG A 33 8.25 -3.50 12.57
CA ARG A 33 8.89 -4.82 12.33
C ARG A 33 8.14 -5.67 11.30
N ALA A 34 6.84 -5.46 11.15
CA ALA A 34 5.99 -6.21 10.24
C ALA A 34 5.82 -5.55 8.84
N ILE A 35 6.35 -4.33 8.64
CA ILE A 35 6.19 -3.57 7.39
C ILE A 35 7.56 -3.08 6.91
N GLU A 36 8.02 -3.61 5.78
CA GLU A 36 9.31 -3.26 5.18
C GLU A 36 9.17 -2.04 4.24
N GLU A 37 10.27 -1.40 3.85
CA GLU A 37 10.24 -0.37 2.80
C GLU A 37 10.51 -1.01 1.43
N ALA A 38 9.70 -0.68 0.42
CA ALA A 38 9.89 -1.17 -0.95
C ALA A 38 9.64 -0.08 -1.99
N ASP A 39 10.38 -0.15 -3.10
CA ASP A 39 10.14 0.68 -4.29
C ASP A 39 9.41 -0.15 -5.34
N LEU A 40 8.08 0.00 -5.38
CA LEU A 40 7.22 -0.78 -6.27
C LEU A 40 7.44 -0.49 -7.77
N ASN A 41 8.21 0.55 -8.12
CA ASN A 41 8.57 0.82 -9.51
C ASN A 41 9.80 0.01 -9.97
N LYS A 42 10.56 -0.56 -9.03
CA LYS A 42 11.83 -1.26 -9.30
C LYS A 42 11.80 -2.73 -8.93
N CYS A 43 10.71 -3.19 -8.34
CA CYS A 43 10.56 -4.57 -7.89
C CYS A 43 9.35 -5.20 -8.59
N GLU A 44 9.52 -6.43 -9.05
CA GLU A 44 8.42 -7.22 -9.53
C GLU A 44 7.64 -7.82 -8.35
N PRO A 45 6.35 -8.20 -8.53
CA PRO A 45 5.55 -8.76 -7.46
C PRO A 45 6.21 -9.98 -6.76
N TRP A 46 6.91 -10.82 -7.53
CA TRP A 46 7.61 -12.00 -7.03
C TRP A 46 8.94 -11.71 -6.33
N ASP A 47 9.52 -10.53 -6.54
CA ASP A 47 10.73 -10.10 -5.82
C ASP A 47 10.39 -9.61 -4.41
N LEU A 48 9.15 -9.17 -4.21
CA LEU A 48 8.67 -8.68 -2.92
C LEU A 48 8.47 -9.84 -1.93
N ILE A 49 7.96 -10.99 -2.40
CA ILE A 49 7.70 -12.14 -1.55
C ILE A 49 8.97 -12.95 -1.31
N LYS A 50 9.41 -12.97 -0.05
CA LYS A 50 10.45 -13.91 0.39
C LYS A 50 9.90 -15.32 0.27
N LYS A 51 10.68 -16.24 -0.34
CA LYS A 51 10.27 -17.65 -0.56
C LYS A 51 9.74 -18.34 0.70
N GLU A 52 10.22 -17.95 1.88
CA GLU A 52 9.83 -18.48 3.20
C GLU A 52 8.45 -18.01 3.68
N LYS A 53 7.87 -16.97 3.08
CA LYS A 53 6.57 -16.36 3.45
C LYS A 53 5.48 -16.58 2.40
N MET A 54 5.70 -17.50 1.47
CA MET A 54 4.78 -17.79 0.37
C MET A 54 3.40 -18.20 0.92
N GLY A 55 2.38 -17.36 0.72
CA GLY A 55 1.01 -17.56 1.22
C GLY A 55 0.57 -16.60 2.33
N GLU A 56 1.48 -15.81 2.90
CA GLU A 56 1.14 -14.75 3.86
C GLU A 56 0.99 -13.39 3.17
N LYS A 57 0.18 -12.50 3.76
CA LYS A 57 0.06 -11.12 3.30
C LYS A 57 1.29 -10.35 3.76
N GLU A 58 2.07 -9.86 2.81
CA GLU A 58 3.19 -8.97 3.10
C GLU A 58 2.77 -7.50 3.00
N TRP A 59 3.48 -6.67 3.76
CA TRP A 59 3.15 -5.27 3.94
C TRP A 59 4.39 -4.43 3.68
N PHE A 60 4.23 -3.41 2.84
CA PHE A 60 5.32 -2.53 2.46
C PHE A 60 4.92 -1.07 2.57
N PHE A 61 5.81 -0.24 3.09
CA PHE A 61 5.79 1.20 2.88
C PHE A 61 6.42 1.52 1.54
N CYS A 62 5.62 2.10 0.64
CA CYS A 62 6.11 2.60 -0.64
C CYS A 62 6.15 4.12 -0.64
N LYS A 63 7.25 4.70 -1.13
CA LYS A 63 7.29 6.13 -1.46
C LYS A 63 6.39 6.34 -2.68
N LYS A 64 5.46 7.28 -2.59
CA LYS A 64 4.59 7.62 -3.72
C LYS A 64 5.42 8.36 -4.76
N ASP A 65 5.83 7.66 -5.82
CA ASP A 65 6.52 8.30 -6.93
C ASP A 65 5.48 8.99 -7.84
N ARG A 66 5.54 10.32 -7.90
CA ARG A 66 4.66 11.11 -8.77
C ARG A 66 5.25 11.06 -10.17
N LYS A 67 4.54 10.45 -11.12
CA LYS A 67 4.98 10.39 -12.53
C LYS A 67 5.17 11.79 -13.15
N TYR A 68 4.51 12.81 -12.60
CA TYR A 68 4.68 14.23 -12.96
C TYR A 68 4.50 15.14 -11.74
N THR A 69 5.12 16.32 -11.74
CA THR A 69 4.95 17.36 -10.70
C THR A 69 3.50 17.82 -10.52
N SER A 70 2.64 17.64 -11.54
CA SER A 70 1.25 18.09 -11.59
C SER A 70 0.20 16.96 -11.55
N GLY A 71 0.59 15.68 -11.63
CA GLY A 71 -0.36 14.56 -11.83
C GLY A 71 -0.55 13.65 -10.62
N MET A 72 -1.80 13.22 -10.35
CA MET A 72 -2.13 12.20 -9.34
C MET A 72 -1.81 10.76 -9.79
N ARG A 73 -1.33 10.58 -11.03
CA ARG A 73 -1.08 9.28 -11.66
C ARG A 73 0.34 8.80 -11.31
N THR A 74 0.44 7.73 -10.55
CA THR A 74 1.73 7.05 -10.27
C THR A 74 2.14 6.21 -11.48
N ASN A 75 3.45 6.14 -11.77
CA ASN A 75 3.94 5.14 -12.71
C ASN A 75 3.74 3.76 -12.06
N ARG A 76 3.28 2.81 -12.86
CA ARG A 76 2.89 1.48 -12.37
C ARG A 76 3.37 0.37 -13.30
N ALA A 77 4.25 0.73 -14.24
CA ALA A 77 4.92 -0.22 -15.12
C ALA A 77 6.21 -0.67 -14.44
N THR A 78 6.46 -1.96 -14.50
CA THR A 78 7.74 -2.60 -14.15
C THR A 78 8.44 -3.04 -15.43
N GLU A 79 9.56 -3.74 -15.33
CA GLU A 79 10.27 -4.27 -16.50
C GLU A 79 9.44 -5.34 -17.21
N SER A 80 8.84 -6.23 -16.42
CA SER A 80 8.13 -7.41 -16.91
C SER A 80 6.63 -7.19 -17.09
N GLY A 81 6.07 -6.06 -16.63
CA GLY A 81 4.62 -5.87 -16.64
C GLY A 81 4.12 -4.52 -16.15
N TYR A 82 2.87 -4.50 -15.69
CA TYR A 82 2.25 -3.30 -15.13
C TYR A 82 1.12 -3.61 -14.14
N TRP A 83 0.98 -2.74 -13.15
CA TRP A 83 -0.13 -2.74 -12.20
C TRP A 83 -1.33 -1.96 -12.74
N LYS A 84 -2.48 -2.61 -12.82
CA LYS A 84 -3.76 -2.02 -13.24
C LYS A 84 -4.72 -1.95 -12.07
N ALA A 85 -5.30 -0.77 -11.83
CA ALA A 85 -6.36 -0.62 -10.84
C ALA A 85 -7.59 -1.43 -11.26
N THR A 86 -8.22 -2.10 -10.29
CA THR A 86 -9.43 -2.90 -10.50
C THR A 86 -10.46 -2.60 -9.41
N GLY A 87 -11.74 -2.61 -9.80
CA GLY A 87 -12.84 -2.31 -8.89
C GLY A 87 -12.92 -0.83 -8.49
N LYS A 88 -13.87 -0.55 -7.60
CA LYS A 88 -14.05 0.77 -6.98
C LYS A 88 -13.15 0.90 -5.76
N ASP A 89 -12.53 2.07 -5.57
CA ASP A 89 -11.79 2.37 -4.35
C ASP A 89 -12.71 2.23 -3.13
N LYS A 90 -12.21 1.57 -2.08
CA LYS A 90 -12.93 1.37 -0.82
C LYS A 90 -12.57 2.48 0.17
N GLU A 91 -13.57 3.15 0.71
CA GLU A 91 -13.41 4.11 1.79
C GLU A 91 -13.11 3.40 3.11
N ILE A 92 -12.19 3.96 3.91
CA ILE A 92 -11.81 3.46 5.22
C ILE A 92 -12.20 4.51 6.25
N TYR A 93 -13.07 4.12 7.17
CA TYR A 93 -13.58 4.98 8.23
C TYR A 93 -13.03 4.57 9.60
N LYS A 94 -12.73 5.55 10.43
CA LYS A 94 -12.59 5.40 11.88
C LYS A 94 -13.95 5.64 12.52
N GLY A 95 -14.55 4.60 13.08
CA GLY A 95 -15.94 4.66 13.58
C GLY A 95 -16.95 5.01 12.47
N LYS A 96 -18.06 5.64 12.83
CA LYS A 96 -19.22 5.77 11.92
C LYS A 96 -19.12 6.87 10.84
N LYS A 97 -18.24 7.86 10.99
CA LYS A 97 -18.27 9.07 10.11
C LYS A 97 -16.91 9.69 9.79
N CYS A 98 -15.81 9.20 10.33
CA CYS A 98 -14.51 9.82 10.11
C CYS A 98 -13.76 9.08 8.99
N LEU A 99 -13.80 9.60 7.77
CA LEU A 99 -12.98 9.08 6.67
C LEU A 99 -11.50 9.30 7.02
N VAL A 100 -10.73 8.22 7.09
CA VAL A 100 -9.30 8.25 7.42
C VAL A 100 -8.41 7.84 6.25
N GLY A 101 -8.96 7.13 5.28
CA GLY A 101 -8.19 6.68 4.13
C GLY A 101 -9.03 6.04 3.03
N MET A 102 -8.33 5.66 1.97
CA MET A 102 -8.88 4.90 0.85
C MET A 102 -7.99 3.68 0.58
N LYS A 103 -8.61 2.59 0.18
CA LYS A 103 -7.95 1.37 -0.30
C LYS A 103 -8.25 1.18 -1.79
N LYS A 104 -7.20 1.13 -2.59
CA LYS A 104 -7.27 0.82 -4.03
C LYS A 104 -6.72 -0.58 -4.26
N THR A 105 -7.44 -1.38 -5.03
CA THR A 105 -6.98 -2.71 -5.42
C THR A 105 -6.35 -2.66 -6.80
N LEU A 106 -5.18 -3.28 -6.95
CA LEU A 106 -4.46 -3.41 -8.21
C LEU A 106 -4.18 -4.87 -8.49
N VAL A 107 -4.18 -5.20 -9.78
CA VAL A 107 -3.78 -6.52 -10.29
C VAL A 107 -2.61 -6.31 -11.22
N PHE A 108 -1.60 -7.17 -11.09
CA PHE A 108 -0.45 -7.15 -11.98
C PHE A 108 -0.75 -7.88 -13.29
N TYR A 109 -0.29 -7.31 -14.38
CA TYR A 109 -0.35 -7.90 -15.71
C TYR A 109 1.08 -8.05 -16.24
N THR A 110 1.43 -9.24 -16.74
CA THR A 110 2.72 -9.47 -17.41
C THR A 110 2.66 -9.01 -18.86
N GLY A 111 3.77 -8.51 -19.39
CA GLY A 111 3.89 -7.98 -20.75
C GLY A 111 3.50 -6.51 -20.89
N ARG A 112 3.45 -6.02 -22.14
CA ARG A 112 3.23 -4.60 -22.43
C ARG A 112 1.75 -4.23 -22.45
N ALA A 113 1.41 -3.14 -21.77
CA ALA A 113 0.07 -2.56 -21.83
C ALA A 113 -0.30 -2.15 -23.27
N PRO A 114 -1.58 -2.28 -23.69
CA PRO A 114 -2.71 -2.82 -22.95
C PRO A 114 -2.92 -4.34 -23.10
N LYS A 115 -2.02 -5.05 -23.82
CA LYS A 115 -2.17 -6.46 -24.21
C LYS A 115 -1.57 -7.46 -23.22
N GLY A 116 -1.27 -7.02 -21.99
CA GLY A 116 -0.67 -7.90 -20.99
C GLY A 116 -1.62 -8.98 -20.49
N GLU A 117 -1.05 -10.05 -19.94
CA GLU A 117 -1.79 -11.18 -19.37
C GLU A 117 -2.03 -10.97 -17.89
N LYS A 118 -3.26 -11.20 -17.43
CA LYS A 118 -3.63 -11.02 -16.03
C LYS A 118 -2.97 -12.08 -15.16
N THR A 119 -2.34 -11.68 -14.07
CA THR A 119 -1.78 -12.60 -13.07
C THR A 119 -2.66 -12.69 -11.82
N ASN A 120 -2.27 -13.56 -10.88
CA ASN A 120 -2.89 -13.69 -9.56
C ASN A 120 -2.32 -12.72 -8.51
N TRP A 121 -1.36 -11.88 -8.91
CA TRP A 121 -0.75 -10.90 -8.01
C TRP A 121 -1.71 -9.73 -7.77
N VAL A 122 -2.08 -9.55 -6.51
CA VAL A 122 -2.98 -8.49 -6.05
C VAL A 122 -2.26 -7.61 -5.05
N MET A 123 -2.37 -6.30 -5.25
CA MET A 123 -1.86 -5.29 -4.34
C MET A 123 -3.02 -4.43 -3.80
N HIS A 124 -2.97 -4.13 -2.51
CA HIS A 124 -3.85 -3.16 -1.88
C HIS A 124 -3.05 -1.90 -1.54
N GLU A 125 -3.27 -0.83 -2.29
CA GLU A 125 -2.66 0.47 -2.05
C GLU A 125 -3.54 1.26 -1.07
N TYR A 126 -2.97 1.58 0.10
CA TYR A 126 -3.62 2.39 1.12
C TYR A 126 -3.12 3.83 1.03
N ARG A 127 -4.03 4.79 1.08
CA ARG A 127 -3.72 6.23 1.13
C ARG A 127 -4.50 6.91 2.24
N LEU A 128 -3.90 7.94 2.84
CA LEU A 128 -4.61 8.85 3.75
C LEU A 128 -5.58 9.73 2.97
N GLU A 129 -6.79 9.90 3.49
CA GLU A 129 -7.86 10.71 2.92
C GLU A 129 -8.69 11.34 4.06
N GLY A 130 -9.38 12.44 3.78
CA GLY A 130 -10.28 13.08 4.75
C GLY A 130 -9.62 14.05 5.72
N SER A 131 -10.44 14.59 6.63
CA SER A 131 -10.08 15.64 7.59
C SER A 131 -9.09 15.20 8.68
N PHE A 132 -8.64 13.94 8.70
CA PHE A 132 -7.44 13.57 9.46
C PHE A 132 -6.21 14.35 8.97
N CYS A 133 -6.18 14.74 7.69
CA CYS A 133 -5.17 15.66 7.14
C CYS A 133 -5.31 17.10 7.68
N SER A 134 -6.53 17.55 7.98
CA SER A 134 -6.78 18.89 8.55
C SER A 134 -6.66 18.96 10.08
N CYS A 135 -6.86 17.84 10.79
CA CYS A 135 -6.67 17.74 12.23
C CYS A 135 -5.21 17.51 12.63
N LEU A 136 -4.38 16.95 11.73
CA LEU A 136 -2.92 16.94 11.84
C LEU A 136 -2.39 18.30 11.37
N GLY A 137 -2.64 19.32 12.18
CA GLY A 137 -2.30 20.71 11.88
C GLY A 137 -0.87 20.87 11.37
N LYS A 138 -0.75 21.38 10.14
CA LYS A 138 0.25 22.39 9.80
C LYS A 138 -0.51 23.58 9.22
N LYS A 139 -0.98 24.47 10.11
CA LYS A 139 -0.96 25.88 9.77
C LYS A 139 0.48 26.32 9.98
N PHE A 140 1.13 26.77 8.90
CA PHE A 140 2.20 27.74 9.05
C PHE A 140 1.61 29.04 9.58
#